data_AF-A0A428Z5N3-F1
#
_entry.id   AF-A0A428Z5N3-F1
#
_cell.length_a   1.000
_cell.length_b   1.000
_cell.length_c   1.000
_cell.angle_alpha   90.00
_cell.angle_beta   90.00
_cell.angle_gamma   90.00
#
_symmetry.space_group_name_H-M   'P 1'
#
loop_
_entity.id
_entity.type
_entity.pdbx_description
1 polymer ?
#
loop_
_entity_poly.entity_id
_entity_poly.type
_entity_poly.pdbx_seq_one_letter_code
_entity_poly.pdbx_strand_id
1 'polypeptide(L)'
;MPPSLTVSLVISTGSDDRFFVQIGHGGPGCPQVVVTTDSGELALPVEAAMLGTFKLRADFIGVLSFVEPDLFVLVRLADPDASAPDFEKMSLSDLSSSPGVSPQIVSIFRAASERSLAQRFADEVDSAIDSALDRASACLLNAFAVDDGQVGWSVDLNVDLVGVLSSAQAILALIHAGRRDYRIEQATTCLEQAQNRDGGWQVKYSLTGKPNGLSITESTCFSLWALLEAGRPVDGSAIAGGAGWLLSTQGLSGGWPTSNLTRESRVIPTALAVQVLARLGFHQAAAQGVKWLRAAQTVSGGWGYLPANGTPEGEPDVAPTAHAVISLLTATVPQDDKAVLRACAYLRETFHRATDAMPWQSSIATPAVDTRSTLPYRHFATPWAVSALLLAGADLSEPLVQSALSRLLQAQQADGVWREPTFANEPHLWAVHDAVYALKNAKSLASLGQAAVRHHHRQAEAATKTALCWLTRTRDFDTRHRERQSP
;
A
#
# COMPACT_ATOMS: atom_id res chain seq x y z
N MET A 1 -38.31 1.99 33.14
CA MET A 1 -38.43 2.08 31.67
C MET A 1 -37.04 1.97 31.09
N PRO A 2 -36.86 1.40 29.89
CA PRO A 2 -35.56 1.43 29.20
C PRO A 2 -35.04 2.87 29.15
N PRO A 3 -33.74 3.13 29.39
CA PRO A 3 -33.20 4.47 29.27
C PRO A 3 -33.31 4.96 27.81
N SER A 4 -33.91 6.13 27.62
CA SER A 4 -33.96 6.82 26.33
C SER A 4 -32.64 7.54 26.07
N LEU A 5 -32.07 7.33 24.89
CA LEU A 5 -30.83 7.95 24.41
C LEU A 5 -31.14 8.81 23.19
N THR A 6 -30.71 10.07 23.21
CA THR A 6 -30.70 10.91 22.00
C THR A 6 -29.47 10.56 21.17
N VAL A 7 -29.69 10.24 19.91
CA VAL A 7 -28.65 9.81 18.96
C VAL A 7 -28.63 10.79 17.80
N SER A 8 -27.48 11.38 17.56
CA SER A 8 -27.20 12.16 16.35
C SER A 8 -26.77 11.24 15.22
N LEU A 9 -27.43 11.36 14.08
CA LEU A 9 -27.20 10.47 12.94
C LEU A 9 -26.33 11.18 11.91
N VAL A 10 -25.29 10.49 11.46
CA VAL A 10 -24.57 10.84 10.24
C VAL A 10 -25.06 9.89 9.16
N ILE A 11 -25.78 10.42 8.19
CA ILE A 11 -26.46 9.61 7.17
C ILE A 11 -25.65 9.66 5.88
N SER A 12 -24.95 8.58 5.54
CA SER A 12 -24.27 8.43 4.25
C SER A 12 -25.29 8.06 3.16
N THR A 13 -25.14 8.65 1.98
CA THR A 13 -25.94 8.27 0.79
C THR A 13 -25.37 7.04 0.08
N GLY A 14 -24.36 6.37 0.64
CA GLY A 14 -23.62 5.29 -0.04
C GLY A 14 -22.50 5.77 -0.98
N SER A 15 -22.30 7.09 -1.12
CA SER A 15 -21.11 7.66 -1.76
C SER A 15 -20.12 8.15 -0.69
N ASP A 16 -18.80 8.13 -0.97
CA ASP A 16 -17.76 8.35 0.06
C ASP A 16 -17.76 9.74 0.67
N ASP A 17 -18.32 10.72 -0.04
CA ASP A 17 -18.22 12.12 0.36
C ASP A 17 -19.57 12.85 0.43
N ARG A 18 -20.70 12.17 0.21
CA ARG A 18 -22.03 12.80 0.32
C ARG A 18 -22.86 12.26 1.46
N PHE A 19 -23.49 13.20 2.14
CA PHE A 19 -24.29 12.95 3.31
C PHE A 19 -25.66 13.59 3.18
N PHE A 20 -26.64 12.93 3.78
CA PHE A 20 -27.99 13.43 3.90
C PHE A 20 -28.10 14.19 5.22
N VAL A 21 -28.11 15.51 5.15
CA VAL A 21 -28.02 16.40 6.31
C VAL A 21 -29.33 17.14 6.51
N GLN A 22 -29.66 17.41 7.77
CA GLN A 22 -30.88 18.15 8.11
C GLN A 22 -30.58 19.64 8.12
N ILE A 23 -31.39 20.42 7.42
CA ILE A 23 -31.29 21.88 7.33
C ILE A 23 -32.14 22.50 8.43
N GLY A 24 -31.49 23.00 9.48
CA GLY A 24 -32.14 23.66 10.61
C GLY A 24 -31.91 25.17 10.64
N HIS A 25 -32.50 25.85 11.62
CA HIS A 25 -32.32 27.29 11.84
C HIS A 25 -30.86 27.73 12.08
N GLY A 26 -30.00 26.81 12.52
CA GLY A 26 -28.56 27.05 12.74
C GLY A 26 -27.66 26.62 11.58
N GLY A 27 -28.22 26.20 10.44
CA GLY A 27 -27.49 25.63 9.31
C GLY A 27 -27.59 24.10 9.23
N PRO A 28 -26.81 23.47 8.33
CA PRO A 28 -26.78 22.01 8.16
C PRO A 28 -26.26 21.29 9.41
N GLY A 29 -26.90 20.19 9.79
CA GLY A 29 -26.49 19.40 10.95
C GLY A 29 -26.91 17.93 10.91
N CYS A 30 -26.55 17.20 11.97
CA CYS A 30 -26.94 15.81 12.17
C CYS A 30 -28.38 15.75 12.70
N PRO A 31 -29.33 15.08 12.01
CA PRO A 31 -30.64 14.83 12.59
C PRO A 31 -30.54 13.99 13.86
N GLN A 32 -31.48 14.17 14.76
CA GLN A 32 -31.53 13.46 16.04
C GLN A 32 -32.74 12.53 16.12
N VAL A 33 -32.52 11.34 16.68
CA VAL A 33 -33.59 10.40 17.04
C VAL A 33 -33.44 9.98 18.49
N VAL A 34 -34.56 9.62 19.12
CA VAL A 34 -34.57 9.03 20.45
C VAL A 34 -34.72 7.53 20.31
N VAL A 35 -33.80 6.78 20.90
CA VAL A 35 -33.83 5.31 20.91
C VAL A 35 -33.89 4.79 22.34
N THR A 36 -34.62 3.70 22.53
CA THR A 36 -34.68 2.94 23.79
C THR A 36 -34.00 1.59 23.58
N THR A 37 -33.02 1.25 24.42
CA THR A 37 -32.28 -0.01 24.34
C THR A 37 -31.96 -0.55 25.74
N ASP A 38 -32.22 -1.84 25.95
CA ASP A 38 -31.99 -2.53 27.23
C ASP A 38 -30.61 -3.21 27.30
N SER A 39 -29.97 -3.45 26.14
CA SER A 39 -28.73 -4.24 26.00
C SER A 39 -27.53 -3.42 25.52
N GLY A 40 -27.72 -2.12 25.25
CA GLY A 40 -26.73 -1.27 24.59
C GLY A 40 -26.58 -1.57 23.09
N GLU A 41 -27.46 -2.40 22.51
CA GLU A 41 -27.52 -2.61 21.06
C GLU A 41 -28.28 -1.49 20.39
N LEU A 42 -27.63 -0.86 19.40
CA LEU A 42 -28.14 0.35 18.74
C LEU A 42 -28.67 0.09 17.33
N ALA A 43 -28.24 -0.99 16.65
CA ALA A 43 -28.58 -1.22 15.25
C ALA A 43 -30.10 -1.21 14.99
N LEU A 44 -30.83 -2.20 15.52
CA LEU A 44 -32.28 -2.30 15.30
C LEU A 44 -33.06 -1.07 15.83
N PRO A 45 -32.78 -0.53 17.04
CA PRO A 45 -33.47 0.67 17.50
C PRO A 45 -33.24 1.91 16.62
N VAL A 46 -32.02 2.12 16.14
CA VAL A 46 -31.68 3.26 15.27
C VAL A 46 -32.36 3.12 13.90
N GLU A 47 -32.31 1.93 13.29
CA GLU A 47 -32.96 1.67 12.01
C GLU A 47 -34.49 1.82 12.10
N ALA A 48 -35.09 1.34 13.19
CA ALA A 48 -36.51 1.51 13.45
C ALA A 48 -36.89 2.99 13.67
N ALA A 49 -36.05 3.75 14.41
CA ALA A 49 -36.27 5.17 14.65
C ALA A 49 -36.11 6.02 13.38
N MET A 50 -35.18 5.67 12.50
CA MET A 50 -35.01 6.25 11.16
C MET A 50 -36.29 6.09 10.32
N LEU A 51 -36.82 4.86 10.25
CA LEU A 51 -38.04 4.57 9.51
C LEU A 51 -39.27 5.24 10.15
N GLY A 52 -39.35 5.27 11.47
CA GLY A 52 -40.46 5.86 12.21
C GLY A 52 -40.54 7.38 12.05
N THR A 53 -39.42 8.06 12.29
CA THR A 53 -39.32 9.52 12.37
C THR A 53 -39.22 10.17 11.00
N PHE A 54 -38.31 9.70 10.15
CA PHE A 54 -38.00 10.35 8.87
C PHE A 54 -38.57 9.64 7.66
N LYS A 55 -39.19 8.46 7.84
CA LYS A 55 -39.65 7.58 6.75
C LYS A 55 -38.53 7.13 5.81
N LEU A 56 -37.29 7.12 6.31
CA LEU A 56 -36.12 6.69 5.56
C LEU A 56 -35.69 5.30 6.02
N ARG A 57 -35.42 4.41 5.06
CA ARG A 57 -34.75 3.14 5.34
C ARG A 57 -33.25 3.34 5.31
N ALA A 58 -32.57 2.84 6.33
CA ALA A 58 -31.12 2.90 6.43
C ALA A 58 -30.60 1.66 7.16
N ASP A 59 -29.36 1.29 6.85
CA ASP A 59 -28.61 0.25 7.55
C ASP A 59 -27.71 0.92 8.60
N PHE A 60 -27.67 0.37 9.81
CA PHE A 60 -26.73 0.80 10.83
C PHE A 60 -25.31 0.32 10.50
N ILE A 61 -24.37 1.26 10.43
CA ILE A 61 -22.96 0.97 10.14
C ILE A 61 -22.11 0.95 11.41
N GLY A 62 -22.43 1.78 12.41
CA GLY A 62 -21.75 1.76 13.70
C GLY A 62 -21.63 3.11 14.40
N VAL A 63 -20.96 3.11 15.54
CA VAL A 63 -20.77 4.33 16.36
C VAL A 63 -19.51 5.10 15.92
N LEU A 64 -19.64 6.40 15.70
CA LEU A 64 -18.53 7.27 15.27
C LEU A 64 -17.84 7.94 16.46
N SER A 65 -18.63 8.45 17.40
CA SER A 65 -18.13 9.17 18.55
C SER A 65 -19.13 9.09 19.68
N PHE A 66 -18.62 9.05 20.90
CA PHE A 66 -19.40 9.14 22.11
C PHE A 66 -18.68 10.06 23.10
N VAL A 67 -19.21 11.28 23.26
CA VAL A 67 -18.75 12.27 24.23
C VAL A 67 -19.99 12.78 24.93
N GLU A 68 -20.24 12.31 26.16
CA GLU A 68 -21.49 12.60 26.86
C GLU A 68 -21.80 14.12 26.88
N PRO A 69 -23.02 14.55 26.49
CA PRO A 69 -24.22 13.74 26.22
C PRO A 69 -24.38 13.23 24.76
N ASP A 70 -23.45 13.55 23.87
CA ASP A 70 -23.62 13.38 22.43
C ASP A 70 -23.12 12.02 21.92
N LEU A 71 -24.03 11.26 21.31
CA LEU A 71 -23.77 9.99 20.66
C LEU A 71 -23.97 10.14 19.14
N PHE A 72 -22.91 9.99 18.37
CA PHE A 72 -22.93 10.04 16.91
C PHE A 72 -22.83 8.65 16.32
N VAL A 73 -23.78 8.28 15.46
CA VAL A 73 -23.77 7.00 14.75
C VAL A 73 -23.81 7.21 13.25
N LEU A 74 -23.12 6.33 12.53
CA LEU A 74 -23.15 6.26 11.08
C LEU A 74 -24.24 5.29 10.64
N VAL A 75 -25.10 5.76 9.74
CA VAL A 75 -26.08 4.94 9.03
C VAL A 75 -25.93 5.17 7.53
N ARG A 76 -26.26 4.17 6.73
CA ARG A 76 -26.25 4.25 5.26
C ARG A 76 -27.67 4.16 4.73
N LEU A 77 -28.10 5.11 3.93
CA LEU A 77 -29.42 5.04 3.28
C LEU A 77 -29.51 3.79 2.38
N ALA A 78 -30.65 3.10 2.48
CA ALA A 78 -30.93 1.96 1.62
C ALA A 78 -31.22 2.40 0.17
N ASP A 79 -31.78 3.60 0.00
CA ASP A 79 -31.98 4.26 -1.29
C ASP A 79 -31.12 5.54 -1.35
N PRO A 80 -30.01 5.54 -2.12
CA PRO A 80 -29.16 6.71 -2.31
C PRO A 80 -29.89 7.93 -2.87
N ASP A 81 -30.99 7.71 -3.60
CA ASP A 81 -31.77 8.75 -4.27
C ASP A 81 -32.93 9.27 -3.43
N ALA A 82 -33.13 8.73 -2.23
CA ALA A 82 -34.14 9.18 -1.29
C ALA A 82 -34.11 10.70 -1.06
N SER A 83 -35.29 11.26 -0.88
CA SER A 83 -35.53 12.66 -0.52
C SER A 83 -36.47 12.73 0.68
N ALA A 84 -36.33 13.78 1.48
CA ALA A 84 -37.14 14.02 2.67
C ALA A 84 -37.25 15.53 2.90
N PRO A 85 -38.36 16.02 3.45
CA PRO A 85 -38.50 17.43 3.83
C PRO A 85 -37.40 17.84 4.82
N ASP A 86 -36.87 19.06 4.66
CA ASP A 86 -35.81 19.62 5.52
C ASP A 86 -34.46 18.88 5.45
N PHE A 87 -34.27 18.01 4.46
CA PHE A 87 -32.99 17.35 4.21
C PHE A 87 -32.38 17.75 2.88
N GLU A 88 -31.05 17.87 2.86
CA GLU A 88 -30.27 18.14 1.67
C GLU A 88 -29.12 17.13 1.55
N LYS A 89 -28.72 16.82 0.31
CA LYS A 89 -27.51 16.04 0.04
C LYS A 89 -26.34 16.99 -0.12
N MET A 90 -25.38 16.93 0.78
CA MET A 90 -24.21 17.81 0.76
C MET A 90 -22.92 17.00 0.69
N SER A 91 -21.91 17.52 -0.01
CA SER A 91 -20.56 16.99 0.07
C SER A 91 -19.88 17.41 1.38
N LEU A 92 -18.78 16.75 1.78
CA LEU A 92 -17.98 17.21 2.93
C LEU A 92 -17.41 18.61 2.68
N SER A 93 -17.06 18.94 1.42
CA SER A 93 -16.63 20.29 1.05
C SER A 93 -17.73 21.34 1.20
N ASP A 94 -18.97 21.02 0.81
CA ASP A 94 -20.11 21.93 0.95
C ASP A 94 -20.42 22.16 2.43
N LEU A 95 -20.42 21.08 3.23
CA LEU A 95 -20.62 21.15 4.68
C LEU A 95 -19.54 21.99 5.37
N SER A 96 -18.28 21.79 4.98
CA SER A 96 -17.15 22.53 5.55
C SER A 96 -17.20 24.02 5.23
N SER A 97 -17.85 24.38 4.12
CA SER A 97 -17.98 25.77 3.65
C SER A 97 -19.29 26.42 4.10
N SER A 98 -20.18 25.66 4.75
CA SER A 98 -21.52 26.11 5.11
C SER A 98 -21.52 26.99 6.37
N PRO A 99 -22.19 28.15 6.36
CA PRO A 99 -22.32 29.00 7.55
C PRO A 99 -23.00 28.25 8.70
N GLY A 100 -22.45 28.39 9.92
CA GLY A 100 -23.04 27.82 11.14
C GLY A 100 -22.61 26.39 11.47
N VAL A 101 -21.89 25.70 10.59
CA VAL A 101 -21.36 24.35 10.87
C VAL A 101 -20.09 24.43 11.70
N SER A 102 -20.07 23.75 12.85
CA SER A 102 -18.89 23.75 13.73
C SER A 102 -17.76 22.84 13.22
N PRO A 103 -16.48 23.14 13.51
CA PRO A 103 -15.35 22.28 13.15
C PRO A 103 -15.48 20.84 13.70
N GLN A 104 -16.13 20.68 14.85
CA GLN A 104 -16.39 19.38 15.47
C GLN A 104 -17.36 18.54 14.62
N ILE A 105 -18.44 19.14 14.11
CA ILE A 105 -19.38 18.47 13.22
C ILE A 105 -18.68 18.07 11.92
N VAL A 106 -17.88 18.96 11.32
CA VAL A 106 -17.07 18.63 10.13
C VAL A 106 -16.14 17.44 10.40
N SER A 107 -15.50 17.39 11.58
CA SER A 107 -14.66 16.26 11.98
C SER A 107 -15.44 14.94 12.09
N ILE A 108 -16.68 14.97 12.55
CA ILE A 108 -17.55 13.79 12.66
C ILE A 108 -17.95 13.29 11.28
N PHE A 109 -18.36 14.17 10.36
CA PHE A 109 -18.66 13.81 8.98
C PHE A 109 -17.41 13.29 8.23
N ARG A 110 -16.23 13.86 8.51
CA ARG A 110 -14.96 13.34 7.99
C ARG A 110 -14.69 11.92 8.48
N ALA A 111 -14.83 11.66 9.78
CA ALA A 111 -14.69 10.32 10.34
C ALA A 111 -15.71 9.33 9.74
N ALA A 112 -16.93 9.79 9.46
CA ALA A 112 -17.95 8.99 8.78
C ALA A 112 -17.61 8.67 7.32
N SER A 113 -17.03 9.63 6.59
CA SER A 113 -16.51 9.44 5.23
C SER A 113 -15.41 8.38 5.23
N GLU A 114 -14.40 8.56 6.09
CA GLU A 114 -13.28 7.63 6.24
C GLU A 114 -13.76 6.21 6.61
N ARG A 115 -14.74 6.10 7.51
CA ARG A 115 -15.33 4.82 7.90
C ARG A 115 -16.11 4.15 6.76
N SER A 116 -16.87 4.93 6.01
CA SER A 116 -17.64 4.43 4.86
C SER A 116 -16.73 3.95 3.74
N LEU A 117 -15.62 4.65 3.52
CA LEU A 117 -14.58 4.30 2.55
C LEU A 117 -13.84 3.04 2.98
N ALA A 118 -13.45 2.93 4.25
CA ALA A 118 -12.77 1.76 4.79
C ALA A 118 -13.62 0.48 4.66
N GLN A 119 -14.92 0.57 4.90
CA GLN A 119 -15.84 -0.57 4.77
C GLN A 119 -15.95 -1.02 3.31
N ARG A 120 -16.20 -0.09 2.38
CA ARG A 120 -16.28 -0.41 0.95
C ARG A 120 -14.98 -0.98 0.40
N PHE A 121 -13.86 -0.35 0.75
CA PHE A 121 -12.54 -0.87 0.41
C PHE A 121 -12.37 -2.31 0.90
N ALA A 122 -12.70 -2.61 2.16
CA ALA A 122 -12.55 -3.96 2.69
C ALA A 122 -13.42 -5.01 1.99
N ASP A 123 -14.61 -4.62 1.52
CA ASP A 123 -15.53 -5.53 0.83
C ASP A 123 -15.12 -5.78 -0.64
N GLU A 124 -14.48 -4.82 -1.30
CA GLU A 124 -14.16 -4.88 -2.73
C GLU A 124 -12.70 -5.22 -3.05
N VAL A 125 -11.76 -4.87 -2.16
CA VAL A 125 -10.30 -4.86 -2.43
C VAL A 125 -9.78 -6.20 -2.93
N ASP A 126 -10.26 -7.32 -2.39
CA ASP A 126 -9.78 -8.65 -2.77
C ASP A 126 -10.12 -8.98 -4.24
N SER A 127 -11.38 -8.77 -4.64
CA SER A 127 -11.80 -8.99 -6.02
C SER A 127 -11.20 -7.97 -7.00
N ALA A 128 -11.01 -6.72 -6.55
CA ALA A 128 -10.33 -5.69 -7.33
C ALA A 128 -8.86 -6.04 -7.58
N ILE A 129 -8.15 -6.55 -6.56
CA ILE A 129 -6.78 -7.05 -6.69
C ILE A 129 -6.73 -8.21 -7.69
N ASP A 130 -7.63 -9.19 -7.58
CA ASP A 130 -7.64 -10.36 -8.47
C ASP A 130 -7.85 -9.95 -9.93
N SER A 131 -8.82 -9.09 -10.16
CA SER A 131 -9.09 -8.53 -11.48
C SER A 131 -7.87 -7.78 -12.05
N ALA A 132 -7.16 -7.03 -11.21
CA ALA A 132 -5.97 -6.29 -11.63
C ALA A 132 -4.79 -7.22 -11.94
N LEU A 133 -4.55 -8.25 -11.12
CA LEU A 133 -3.52 -9.26 -11.33
C LEU A 133 -3.77 -10.08 -12.61
N ASP A 134 -5.03 -10.41 -12.89
CA ASP A 134 -5.41 -11.14 -14.11
C ASP A 134 -5.16 -10.31 -15.37
N ARG A 135 -5.56 -9.03 -15.36
CA ARG A 135 -5.27 -8.12 -16.49
C ARG A 135 -3.79 -7.91 -16.71
N ALA A 136 -3.03 -7.69 -15.64
CA ALA A 136 -1.57 -7.54 -15.71
C ALA A 136 -0.94 -8.80 -16.32
N SER A 137 -1.35 -9.98 -15.84
CA SER A 137 -0.90 -11.26 -16.36
C SER A 137 -1.21 -11.42 -17.85
N ALA A 138 -2.44 -11.12 -18.27
CA ALA A 138 -2.84 -11.21 -19.67
C ALA A 138 -1.99 -10.29 -20.56
N CYS A 139 -1.72 -9.07 -20.11
CA CYS A 139 -0.85 -8.13 -20.81
C CYS A 139 0.57 -8.69 -20.98
N LEU A 140 1.19 -9.15 -19.89
CA LEU A 140 2.55 -9.69 -19.93
C LEU A 140 2.63 -10.92 -20.83
N LEU A 141 1.65 -11.82 -20.75
CA LEU A 141 1.61 -12.99 -21.61
C LEU A 141 1.48 -12.61 -23.10
N ASN A 142 0.72 -11.56 -23.44
CA ASN A 142 0.64 -11.06 -24.81
C ASN A 142 1.93 -10.37 -25.29
N ALA A 143 2.68 -9.75 -24.38
CA ALA A 143 3.96 -9.10 -24.66
C ALA A 143 5.17 -10.04 -24.64
N PHE A 144 4.94 -11.37 -24.55
CA PHE A 144 6.02 -12.35 -24.60
C PHE A 144 6.63 -12.39 -26.01
N ALA A 145 7.92 -12.11 -26.10
CA ALA A 145 8.63 -11.89 -27.35
C ALA A 145 9.75 -12.91 -27.58
N VAL A 146 10.21 -12.97 -28.83
CA VAL A 146 11.38 -13.74 -29.26
C VAL A 146 12.35 -12.79 -29.95
N ASP A 147 13.60 -12.73 -29.49
CA ASP A 147 14.67 -11.90 -30.04
C ASP A 147 15.94 -12.75 -30.17
N ASP A 148 16.43 -12.92 -31.40
CA ASP A 148 17.66 -13.67 -31.73
C ASP A 148 17.76 -15.06 -31.05
N GLY A 149 16.66 -15.82 -31.09
CA GLY A 149 16.55 -17.15 -30.49
C GLY A 149 16.42 -17.16 -28.96
N GLN A 150 16.40 -16.00 -28.30
CA GLN A 150 16.06 -15.83 -26.89
C GLN A 150 14.57 -15.51 -26.75
N VAL A 151 13.98 -15.89 -25.63
CA VAL A 151 12.58 -15.58 -25.32
C VAL A 151 12.46 -14.85 -23.99
N GLY A 152 11.48 -13.95 -23.90
CA GLY A 152 11.26 -13.17 -22.69
C GLY A 152 10.47 -11.90 -22.96
N TRP A 153 10.86 -10.81 -22.30
CA TRP A 153 10.13 -9.54 -22.34
C TRP A 153 11.07 -8.36 -22.52
N SER A 154 10.56 -7.32 -23.18
CA SER A 154 11.22 -6.03 -23.24
C SER A 154 10.80 -5.12 -22.08
N VAL A 155 11.59 -4.05 -21.86
CA VAL A 155 11.27 -3.02 -20.87
C VAL A 155 10.08 -2.16 -21.32
N ASP A 156 9.99 -1.88 -22.62
CA ASP A 156 8.81 -1.32 -23.27
C ASP A 156 8.00 -2.49 -23.84
N LEU A 157 6.76 -2.66 -23.36
CA LEU A 157 5.93 -3.80 -23.72
C LEU A 157 5.45 -3.78 -25.17
N ASN A 158 5.74 -2.72 -25.94
CA ASN A 158 5.39 -2.61 -27.35
C ASN A 158 6.52 -3.02 -28.32
N VAL A 159 7.69 -3.41 -27.82
CA VAL A 159 8.83 -3.76 -28.68
C VAL A 159 9.37 -5.16 -28.39
N ASP A 160 9.81 -5.84 -29.44
CA ASP A 160 10.34 -7.20 -29.37
C ASP A 160 11.86 -7.21 -29.09
N LEU A 161 12.31 -6.46 -28.09
CA LEU A 161 13.71 -6.40 -27.65
C LEU A 161 13.88 -7.08 -26.29
N VAL A 162 14.12 -8.40 -26.29
CA VAL A 162 14.15 -9.21 -25.05
C VAL A 162 15.31 -8.78 -24.16
N GLY A 163 14.98 -8.24 -22.99
CA GLY A 163 15.94 -7.82 -21.97
C GLY A 163 16.02 -8.80 -20.80
N VAL A 164 17.21 -8.93 -20.20
CA VAL A 164 17.47 -9.83 -19.07
C VAL A 164 16.73 -9.37 -17.80
N LEU A 165 16.94 -8.12 -17.39
CA LEU A 165 16.29 -7.54 -16.22
C LEU A 165 14.76 -7.49 -16.40
N SER A 166 14.29 -7.08 -17.58
CA SER A 166 12.88 -7.08 -17.88
C SER A 166 12.30 -8.50 -17.80
N SER A 167 12.93 -9.49 -18.41
CA SER A 167 12.43 -10.87 -18.33
C SER A 167 12.36 -11.39 -16.90
N ALA A 168 13.35 -11.07 -16.05
CA ALA A 168 13.30 -11.40 -14.63
C ALA A 168 12.10 -10.74 -13.91
N GLN A 169 11.83 -9.46 -14.18
CA GLN A 169 10.68 -8.73 -13.63
C GLN A 169 9.34 -9.30 -14.12
N ALA A 170 9.24 -9.71 -15.39
CA ALA A 170 8.03 -10.35 -15.93
C ALA A 170 7.77 -11.73 -15.31
N ILE A 171 8.81 -12.55 -15.14
CA ILE A 171 8.74 -13.85 -14.44
C ILE A 171 8.19 -13.62 -13.03
N LEU A 172 8.79 -12.69 -12.27
CA LEU A 172 8.33 -12.34 -10.93
C LEU A 172 6.88 -11.86 -10.92
N ALA A 173 6.50 -10.96 -11.82
CA ALA A 173 5.14 -10.43 -11.89
C ALA A 173 4.12 -11.55 -12.17
N LEU A 174 4.41 -12.45 -13.12
CA LEU A 174 3.52 -13.57 -13.43
C LEU A 174 3.39 -14.55 -12.26
N ILE A 175 4.49 -14.89 -11.59
CA ILE A 175 4.49 -15.77 -10.41
C ILE A 175 3.74 -15.12 -9.24
N HIS A 176 4.00 -13.84 -8.97
CA HIS A 176 3.32 -13.08 -7.90
C HIS A 176 1.82 -12.90 -8.17
N ALA A 177 1.41 -12.84 -9.45
CA ALA A 177 0.01 -12.88 -9.86
C ALA A 177 -0.62 -14.29 -9.78
N GLY A 178 0.14 -15.31 -9.34
CA GLY A 178 -0.34 -16.69 -9.19
C GLY A 178 -0.48 -17.45 -10.52
N ARG A 179 0.15 -16.97 -11.59
CA ARG A 179 0.05 -17.60 -12.92
C ARG A 179 0.95 -18.81 -13.05
N ARG A 180 0.43 -19.83 -13.74
CA ARG A 180 1.19 -21.00 -14.19
C ARG A 180 1.08 -21.06 -15.71
N ASP A 181 2.19 -20.84 -16.40
CA ASP A 181 2.25 -20.79 -17.86
C ASP A 181 3.62 -21.30 -18.34
N TYR A 182 3.67 -22.03 -19.46
CA TYR A 182 4.91 -22.60 -19.97
C TYR A 182 5.95 -21.54 -20.35
N ARG A 183 5.50 -20.33 -20.70
CA ARG A 183 6.39 -19.20 -21.04
C ARG A 183 7.24 -18.75 -19.86
N ILE A 184 6.75 -18.92 -18.62
CA ILE A 184 7.51 -18.63 -17.40
C ILE A 184 8.74 -19.55 -17.35
N GLU A 185 8.56 -20.85 -17.57
CA GLU A 185 9.65 -21.83 -17.55
C GLU A 185 10.63 -21.63 -18.72
N GLN A 186 10.12 -21.32 -19.92
CA GLN A 186 10.98 -21.01 -21.08
C GLN A 186 11.85 -19.77 -20.83
N ALA A 187 11.26 -18.68 -20.33
CA ALA A 187 12.00 -17.48 -20.00
C ALA A 187 12.97 -17.69 -18.83
N THR A 188 12.59 -18.50 -17.83
CA THR A 188 13.48 -18.86 -16.71
C THR A 188 14.71 -19.60 -17.23
N THR A 189 14.55 -20.53 -18.17
CA THR A 189 15.66 -21.22 -18.83
C THR A 189 16.55 -20.27 -19.64
N CYS A 190 15.96 -19.35 -20.41
CA CYS A 190 16.73 -18.33 -21.12
C CYS A 190 17.47 -17.39 -20.16
N LEU A 191 16.87 -17.07 -19.01
CA LEU A 191 17.50 -16.26 -17.97
C LEU A 191 18.75 -16.95 -17.41
N GLU A 192 18.71 -18.27 -17.17
CA GLU A 192 19.89 -19.06 -16.76
C GLU A 192 20.99 -19.02 -17.82
N GLN A 193 20.63 -19.13 -19.10
CA GLN A 193 21.58 -19.08 -20.22
C GLN A 193 22.17 -17.70 -20.47
N ALA A 194 21.46 -16.64 -20.08
CA ALA A 194 21.90 -15.26 -20.21
C ALA A 194 22.90 -14.82 -19.15
N GLN A 195 23.24 -15.69 -18.18
CA GLN A 195 24.25 -15.42 -17.17
C GLN A 195 25.63 -15.21 -17.80
N ASN A 196 26.34 -14.18 -17.36
CA ASN A 196 27.69 -13.92 -17.79
C ASN A 196 28.69 -14.93 -17.20
N ARG A 197 29.86 -15.05 -17.82
CA ARG A 197 30.94 -15.94 -17.34
C ARG A 197 31.44 -15.61 -15.93
N ASP A 198 31.25 -14.37 -15.47
CA ASP A 198 31.60 -13.95 -14.11
C ASP A 198 30.53 -14.31 -13.07
N GLY A 199 29.40 -14.88 -13.51
CA GLY A 199 28.26 -15.27 -12.67
C GLY A 199 27.16 -14.21 -12.54
N GLY A 200 27.40 -12.96 -12.94
CA GLY A 200 26.36 -11.92 -12.86
C GLY A 200 25.47 -11.84 -14.12
N TRP A 201 24.52 -10.92 -14.10
CA TRP A 201 23.63 -10.65 -15.23
C TRP A 201 23.70 -9.19 -15.71
N GLN A 202 23.61 -9.02 -17.02
CA GLN A 202 23.69 -7.75 -17.73
C GLN A 202 22.34 -7.04 -17.90
N VAL A 203 22.36 -5.83 -18.46
CA VAL A 203 21.18 -5.07 -18.92
C VAL A 203 21.39 -4.61 -20.37
N LYS A 204 21.28 -5.54 -21.32
CA LYS A 204 21.64 -5.33 -22.74
C LYS A 204 21.00 -4.08 -23.38
N TYR A 205 19.69 -3.87 -23.20
CA TYR A 205 18.91 -2.83 -23.91
C TYR A 205 18.46 -1.65 -23.04
N SER A 206 18.80 -1.64 -21.75
CA SER A 206 18.32 -0.62 -20.81
C SER A 206 19.39 0.40 -20.42
N LEU A 207 20.58 0.34 -21.02
CA LEU A 207 21.66 1.31 -20.79
C LEU A 207 21.52 2.53 -21.69
N THR A 208 21.78 3.70 -21.12
CA THR A 208 22.08 4.91 -21.90
C THR A 208 23.59 4.99 -22.12
N GLY A 209 24.01 5.33 -23.35
CA GLY A 209 25.42 5.36 -23.74
C GLY A 209 25.81 4.14 -24.56
N LYS A 210 26.98 3.55 -24.30
CA LYS A 210 27.47 2.40 -25.06
C LYS A 210 26.87 1.09 -24.51
N PRO A 211 26.09 0.32 -25.29
CA PRO A 211 25.67 -1.00 -24.85
C PRO A 211 26.90 -1.84 -24.49
N ASN A 212 26.84 -2.49 -23.33
CA ASN A 212 27.86 -3.43 -22.89
C ASN A 212 27.17 -4.61 -22.20
N GLY A 213 27.88 -5.72 -22.10
CA GLY A 213 27.39 -6.91 -21.40
C GLY A 213 27.90 -7.03 -19.98
N LEU A 214 28.16 -5.92 -19.31
CA LEU A 214 28.64 -5.94 -17.93
C LEU A 214 27.55 -6.45 -17.01
N SER A 215 27.95 -7.33 -16.09
CA SER A 215 27.13 -7.71 -14.95
C SER A 215 26.87 -6.50 -14.06
N ILE A 216 25.61 -6.30 -13.68
CA ILE A 216 25.20 -5.25 -12.75
C ILE A 216 24.44 -5.86 -11.57
N THR A 217 24.48 -5.17 -10.43
CA THR A 217 23.90 -5.65 -9.18
C THR A 217 22.39 -5.77 -9.26
N GLU A 218 21.71 -4.78 -9.83
CA GLU A 218 20.25 -4.74 -9.94
C GLU A 218 19.74 -5.92 -10.79
N SER A 219 20.30 -6.12 -11.99
CA SER A 219 19.94 -7.26 -12.86
C SER A 219 20.26 -8.59 -12.21
N THR A 220 21.45 -8.74 -11.61
CA THR A 220 21.84 -9.97 -10.91
C THR A 220 20.88 -10.29 -9.77
N CYS A 221 20.49 -9.31 -8.96
CA CYS A 221 19.54 -9.51 -7.87
C CYS A 221 18.14 -9.87 -8.38
N PHE A 222 17.63 -9.18 -9.40
CA PHE A 222 16.33 -9.51 -10.00
C PHE A 222 16.34 -10.90 -10.65
N SER A 223 17.42 -11.29 -11.33
CA SER A 223 17.56 -12.61 -11.91
C SER A 223 17.58 -13.70 -10.84
N LEU A 224 18.39 -13.53 -9.79
CA LEU A 224 18.40 -14.46 -8.65
C LEU A 224 17.03 -14.55 -7.97
N TRP A 225 16.34 -13.43 -7.80
CA TRP A 225 15.00 -13.42 -7.23
C TRP A 225 14.02 -14.19 -8.12
N ALA A 226 14.01 -13.93 -9.43
CA ALA A 226 13.16 -14.64 -10.37
C ALA A 226 13.43 -16.16 -10.37
N LEU A 227 14.70 -16.57 -10.36
CA LEU A 227 15.10 -17.98 -10.31
C LEU A 227 14.60 -18.66 -9.01
N LEU A 228 14.74 -17.99 -7.87
CA LEU A 228 14.25 -18.50 -6.58
C LEU A 228 12.72 -18.67 -6.57
N GLU A 229 11.97 -17.66 -7.02
CA GLU A 229 10.50 -17.71 -7.07
C GLU A 229 10.00 -18.73 -8.11
N ALA A 230 10.76 -18.94 -9.19
CA ALA A 230 10.51 -20.00 -10.17
C ALA A 230 10.86 -21.41 -9.66
N GLY A 231 11.35 -21.54 -8.42
CA GLY A 231 11.63 -22.82 -7.78
C GLY A 231 12.95 -23.46 -8.22
N ARG A 232 13.90 -22.67 -8.76
CA ARG A 232 15.25 -23.18 -9.03
C ARG A 232 15.97 -23.52 -7.72
N PRO A 233 16.75 -24.61 -7.69
CA PRO A 233 17.42 -25.06 -6.48
C PRO A 233 18.50 -24.07 -6.06
N VAL A 234 18.58 -23.77 -4.76
CA VAL A 234 19.52 -22.78 -4.17
C VAL A 234 20.99 -23.12 -4.46
N ASP A 235 21.32 -24.41 -4.60
CA ASP A 235 22.64 -24.93 -4.95
C ASP A 235 22.84 -25.14 -6.46
N GLY A 236 21.85 -24.76 -7.29
CA GLY A 236 21.96 -24.78 -8.75
C GLY A 236 23.05 -23.83 -9.26
N SER A 237 23.70 -24.20 -10.37
CA SER A 237 24.86 -23.47 -10.92
C SER A 237 24.60 -21.99 -11.17
N ALA A 238 23.43 -21.65 -11.72
CA ALA A 238 23.05 -20.26 -11.98
C ALA A 238 22.95 -19.45 -10.68
N ILE A 239 22.21 -19.95 -9.68
CA ILE A 239 22.06 -19.28 -8.38
C ILE A 239 23.40 -19.17 -7.66
N ALA A 240 24.19 -20.24 -7.61
CA ALA A 240 25.51 -20.24 -7.01
C ALA A 240 26.46 -19.24 -7.67
N GLY A 241 26.46 -19.16 -9.01
CA GLY A 241 27.24 -18.20 -9.78
C GLY A 241 26.86 -16.75 -9.48
N GLY A 242 25.56 -16.46 -9.44
CA GLY A 242 25.05 -15.12 -9.11
C GLY A 242 25.36 -14.69 -7.68
N ALA A 243 25.16 -15.60 -6.73
CA ALA A 243 25.53 -15.36 -5.34
C ALA A 243 27.04 -15.10 -5.20
N GLY A 244 27.86 -15.92 -5.86
CA GLY A 244 29.32 -15.73 -5.91
C GLY A 244 29.72 -14.36 -6.46
N TRP A 245 29.07 -13.92 -7.54
CA TRP A 245 29.29 -12.59 -8.11
C TRP A 245 28.94 -11.48 -7.12
N LEU A 246 27.77 -11.55 -6.46
CA LEU A 246 27.37 -10.58 -5.44
C LEU A 246 28.36 -10.54 -4.27
N LEU A 247 28.78 -11.69 -3.76
CA LEU A 247 29.75 -11.79 -2.67
C LEU A 247 31.10 -11.17 -3.05
N SER A 248 31.56 -11.37 -4.29
CA SER A 248 32.81 -10.78 -4.79
C SER A 248 32.72 -9.28 -5.07
N THR A 249 31.51 -8.76 -5.28
CA THR A 249 31.24 -7.35 -5.60
C THR A 249 30.95 -6.51 -4.35
N GLN A 250 30.71 -7.14 -3.20
CA GLN A 250 30.47 -6.43 -1.95
C GLN A 250 31.67 -5.54 -1.59
N GLY A 251 31.42 -4.26 -1.36
CA GLY A 251 32.45 -3.31 -0.94
C GLY A 251 32.91 -3.57 0.50
N LEU A 252 34.09 -3.06 0.85
CA LEU A 252 34.68 -3.22 2.19
C LEU A 252 33.80 -2.66 3.33
N SER A 253 32.95 -1.67 3.02
CA SER A 253 31.99 -1.07 3.95
C SER A 253 30.70 -1.89 4.11
N GLY A 254 30.54 -2.96 3.32
CA GLY A 254 29.39 -3.85 3.33
C GLY A 254 28.31 -3.52 2.30
N GLY A 255 28.37 -2.37 1.62
CA GLY A 255 27.41 -1.99 0.59
C GLY A 255 27.79 -2.48 -0.81
N TRP A 256 26.84 -2.41 -1.75
CA TRP A 256 27.04 -2.82 -3.15
C TRP A 256 26.99 -1.64 -4.12
N PRO A 257 27.90 -1.59 -5.10
CA PRO A 257 27.79 -0.66 -6.23
C PRO A 257 26.80 -1.17 -7.29
N THR A 258 26.48 -0.35 -8.28
CA THR A 258 25.74 -0.79 -9.49
C THR A 258 26.56 -1.79 -10.31
N SER A 259 27.89 -1.64 -10.38
CA SER A 259 28.78 -2.58 -11.06
C SER A 259 30.11 -2.72 -10.31
N ASN A 260 30.88 -3.77 -10.63
CA ASN A 260 32.23 -3.94 -10.10
C ASN A 260 33.23 -2.84 -10.55
N LEU A 261 32.88 -2.01 -11.53
CA LEU A 261 33.73 -0.93 -12.05
C LEU A 261 33.53 0.39 -11.30
N THR A 262 32.32 0.69 -10.81
CA THR A 262 32.04 1.97 -10.14
C THR A 262 32.46 1.99 -8.68
N ARG A 263 32.53 0.83 -8.01
CA ARG A 263 33.00 0.59 -6.62
C ARG A 263 32.27 1.35 -5.50
N GLU A 264 31.62 2.46 -5.79
CA GLU A 264 30.81 3.25 -4.84
C GLU A 264 29.51 2.51 -4.51
N SER A 265 29.30 2.20 -3.24
CA SER A 265 28.07 1.57 -2.77
C SER A 265 26.87 2.52 -2.86
N ARG A 266 25.74 1.98 -3.30
CA ARG A 266 24.46 2.72 -3.47
C ARG A 266 23.34 2.02 -2.72
N VAL A 267 22.29 2.77 -2.36
CA VAL A 267 21.22 2.25 -1.50
C VAL A 267 20.43 1.14 -2.19
N ILE A 268 19.97 1.35 -3.43
CA ILE A 268 19.16 0.37 -4.18
C ILE A 268 19.92 -0.94 -4.44
N PRO A 269 21.14 -0.93 -5.03
CA PRO A 269 21.96 -2.14 -5.16
C PRO A 269 22.20 -2.86 -3.83
N THR A 270 22.48 -2.12 -2.76
CA THR A 270 22.70 -2.70 -1.44
C THR A 270 21.44 -3.36 -0.89
N ALA A 271 20.28 -2.69 -0.99
CA ALA A 271 19.01 -3.22 -0.52
C ALA A 271 18.60 -4.50 -1.27
N LEU A 272 18.75 -4.52 -2.60
CA LEU A 272 18.47 -5.72 -3.41
C LEU A 272 19.43 -6.87 -3.08
N ALA A 273 20.74 -6.59 -2.94
CA ALA A 273 21.72 -7.60 -2.58
C ALA A 273 21.45 -8.18 -1.18
N VAL A 274 21.14 -7.34 -0.20
CA VAL A 274 20.74 -7.77 1.15
C VAL A 274 19.52 -8.69 1.08
N GLN A 275 18.50 -8.29 0.32
CA GLN A 275 17.25 -9.05 0.20
C GLN A 275 17.48 -10.45 -0.35
N VAL A 276 18.23 -10.57 -1.44
CA VAL A 276 18.49 -11.85 -2.12
C VAL A 276 19.48 -12.71 -1.31
N LEU A 277 20.57 -12.14 -0.82
CA LEU A 277 21.57 -12.87 -0.04
C LEU A 277 21.01 -13.40 1.28
N ALA A 278 20.10 -12.65 1.93
CA ALA A 278 19.41 -13.13 3.13
C ALA A 278 18.56 -14.38 2.83
N ARG A 279 17.81 -14.38 1.72
CA ARG A 279 16.99 -15.54 1.28
C ARG A 279 17.83 -16.75 0.89
N LEU A 280 19.01 -16.52 0.34
CA LEU A 280 19.97 -17.57 -0.02
C LEU A 280 20.79 -18.11 1.17
N GLY A 281 20.59 -17.57 2.38
CA GLY A 281 21.30 -18.02 3.59
C GLY A 281 22.70 -17.41 3.78
N PHE A 282 23.10 -16.42 2.96
CA PHE A 282 24.37 -15.68 3.13
C PHE A 282 24.24 -14.58 4.18
N HIS A 283 23.86 -14.98 5.41
CA HIS A 283 23.49 -14.07 6.50
C HIS A 283 24.61 -13.10 6.89
N GLN A 284 25.88 -13.51 6.81
CA GLN A 284 27.00 -12.62 7.13
C GLN A 284 27.12 -11.45 6.14
N ALA A 285 27.03 -11.72 4.84
CA ALA A 285 27.09 -10.69 3.81
C ALA A 285 25.89 -9.76 3.92
N ALA A 286 24.68 -10.32 4.09
CA ALA A 286 23.46 -9.57 4.31
C ALA A 286 23.57 -8.66 5.56
N ALA A 287 24.11 -9.16 6.67
CA ALA A 287 24.29 -8.38 7.90
C ALA A 287 25.24 -7.19 7.71
N GLN A 288 26.29 -7.32 6.90
CA GLN A 288 27.16 -6.19 6.55
C GLN A 288 26.44 -5.16 5.69
N GLY A 289 25.59 -5.59 4.76
CA GLY A 289 24.72 -4.70 4.00
C GLY A 289 23.71 -3.96 4.87
N VAL A 290 23.08 -4.66 5.83
CA VAL A 290 22.20 -4.05 6.85
C VAL A 290 22.94 -2.99 7.66
N LYS A 291 24.17 -3.28 8.09
CA LYS A 291 25.03 -2.30 8.80
C LYS A 291 25.31 -1.08 7.92
N TRP A 292 25.62 -1.29 6.65
CA TRP A 292 25.83 -0.20 5.70
C TRP A 292 24.58 0.66 5.50
N LEU A 293 23.40 0.03 5.31
CA LEU A 293 22.12 0.73 5.16
C LEU A 293 21.81 1.59 6.40
N ARG A 294 22.00 1.05 7.61
CA ARG A 294 21.82 1.84 8.84
C ARG A 294 22.74 3.07 8.89
N ALA A 295 23.97 2.95 8.41
CA ALA A 295 24.91 4.08 8.33
C ALA A 295 24.55 5.09 7.22
N ALA A 296 23.90 4.64 6.15
CA ALA A 296 23.46 5.47 5.04
C ALA A 296 22.13 6.23 5.30
N GLN A 297 21.37 5.85 6.34
CA GLN A 297 20.08 6.45 6.67
C GLN A 297 20.24 7.95 7.00
N THR A 298 19.36 8.78 6.43
CA THR A 298 19.39 10.22 6.67
C THR A 298 18.87 10.57 8.07
N VAL A 299 19.03 11.84 8.47
CA VAL A 299 18.49 12.36 9.73
C VAL A 299 16.95 12.34 9.76
N SER A 300 16.27 12.49 8.62
CA SER A 300 14.81 12.40 8.52
C SER A 300 14.28 10.97 8.58
N GLY A 301 15.16 9.96 8.53
CA GLY A 301 14.77 8.54 8.58
C GLY A 301 14.59 7.88 7.22
N GLY A 302 14.60 8.63 6.13
CA GLY A 302 14.62 8.06 4.78
C GLY A 302 16.03 7.66 4.31
N TRP A 303 16.12 7.21 3.06
CA TRP A 303 17.35 7.00 2.31
C TRP A 303 17.28 7.69 0.97
N GLY A 304 18.41 8.22 0.50
CA GLY A 304 18.57 8.65 -0.90
C GLY A 304 19.10 7.53 -1.78
N TYR A 305 19.48 7.85 -3.00
CA TYR A 305 20.17 6.92 -3.90
C TYR A 305 21.63 6.69 -3.47
N LEU A 306 22.24 7.70 -2.86
CA LEU A 306 23.54 7.67 -2.19
C LEU A 306 23.38 7.80 -0.66
N PRO A 307 24.40 7.42 0.13
CA PRO A 307 24.47 7.81 1.53
C PRO A 307 24.36 9.32 1.69
N ALA A 308 23.82 9.76 2.83
CA ALA A 308 23.75 11.18 3.18
C ALA A 308 25.14 11.83 3.11
N ASN A 309 25.37 12.64 2.08
CA ASN A 309 26.65 13.27 1.76
C ASN A 309 26.51 14.77 1.42
N GLY A 310 25.31 15.34 1.59
CA GLY A 310 25.00 16.72 1.27
C GLY A 310 24.75 17.00 -0.23
N THR A 311 24.72 15.98 -1.08
CA THR A 311 24.28 16.11 -2.49
C THR A 311 22.79 15.78 -2.63
N PRO A 312 22.13 16.23 -3.71
CA PRO A 312 20.73 15.87 -3.98
C PRO A 312 20.49 14.35 -4.05
N GLU A 313 21.46 13.57 -4.54
CA GLU A 313 21.35 12.10 -4.57
C GLU A 313 21.37 11.45 -3.17
N GLY A 314 21.90 12.16 -2.16
CA GLY A 314 21.89 11.74 -0.75
C GLY A 314 20.67 12.22 0.04
N GLU A 315 19.79 13.03 -0.57
CA GLU A 315 18.53 13.43 0.03
C GLU A 315 17.55 12.25 0.05
N PRO A 316 16.70 12.14 1.09
CA PRO A 316 15.79 11.00 1.22
C PRO A 316 14.74 11.01 0.10
N ASP A 317 14.54 9.85 -0.51
CA ASP A 317 13.54 9.58 -1.54
C ASP A 317 12.70 8.34 -1.17
N VAL A 318 11.45 8.31 -1.61
CA VAL A 318 10.48 7.26 -1.28
C VAL A 318 10.95 5.88 -1.75
N ALA A 319 11.43 5.76 -2.99
CA ALA A 319 11.79 4.47 -3.56
C ALA A 319 12.97 3.79 -2.84
N PRO A 320 14.16 4.43 -2.70
CA PRO A 320 15.25 3.88 -1.89
C PRO A 320 14.87 3.66 -0.43
N THR A 321 14.03 4.50 0.16
CA THR A 321 13.53 4.28 1.52
C THR A 321 12.72 2.99 1.63
N ALA A 322 11.79 2.77 0.72
CA ALA A 322 10.95 1.58 0.71
C ALA A 322 11.78 0.31 0.46
N HIS A 323 12.72 0.34 -0.50
CA HIS A 323 13.64 -0.78 -0.74
C HIS A 323 14.50 -1.08 0.49
N ALA A 324 15.01 -0.06 1.19
CA ALA A 324 15.76 -0.25 2.42
C ALA A 324 14.91 -0.95 3.49
N VAL A 325 13.67 -0.50 3.75
CA VAL A 325 12.75 -1.14 4.71
C VAL A 325 12.50 -2.60 4.35
N ILE A 326 12.13 -2.89 3.10
CA ILE A 326 11.88 -4.26 2.62
C ILE A 326 13.10 -5.15 2.81
N SER A 327 14.30 -4.64 2.52
CA SER A 327 15.55 -5.39 2.67
C SER A 327 15.91 -5.67 4.13
N LEU A 328 15.74 -4.69 5.03
CA LEU A 328 15.96 -4.85 6.46
C LEU A 328 15.05 -5.94 7.03
N LEU A 329 13.75 -5.88 6.71
CA LEU A 329 12.76 -6.86 7.17
C LEU A 329 13.02 -8.25 6.58
N THR A 330 13.41 -8.34 5.31
CA THR A 330 13.81 -9.61 4.68
C THR A 330 15.05 -10.21 5.34
N ALA A 331 15.99 -9.37 5.79
CA ALA A 331 17.16 -9.77 6.57
C ALA A 331 16.87 -9.94 8.07
N THR A 332 15.60 -10.18 8.43
CA THR A 332 15.10 -10.47 9.78
C THR A 332 15.37 -9.37 10.82
N VAL A 333 15.59 -8.13 10.38
CA VAL A 333 15.57 -6.97 11.28
C VAL A 333 14.14 -6.80 11.83
N PRO A 334 13.96 -6.65 13.16
CA PRO A 334 12.63 -6.49 13.76
C PRO A 334 11.86 -5.26 13.24
N GLN A 335 10.53 -5.36 13.20
CA GLN A 335 9.65 -4.25 12.80
C GLN A 335 9.75 -3.02 13.73
N ASP A 336 10.10 -3.24 15.01
CA ASP A 336 10.32 -2.19 16.02
C ASP A 336 11.76 -1.64 16.05
N ASP A 337 12.61 -2.07 15.12
CA ASP A 337 13.94 -1.50 14.94
C ASP A 337 13.85 0.00 14.61
N LYS A 338 14.69 0.82 15.25
CA LYS A 338 14.69 2.27 15.09
C LYS A 338 14.84 2.73 13.63
N ALA A 339 15.62 2.01 12.83
CA ALA A 339 15.80 2.36 11.43
C ALA A 339 14.50 2.13 10.63
N VAL A 340 13.80 1.02 10.89
CA VAL A 340 12.51 0.69 10.27
C VAL A 340 11.44 1.70 10.68
N LEU A 341 11.30 1.96 11.98
CA LEU A 341 10.28 2.90 12.49
C LEU A 341 10.43 4.31 11.91
N ARG A 342 11.66 4.84 11.86
CA ARG A 342 11.95 6.17 11.29
C ARG A 342 11.66 6.23 9.80
N ALA A 343 11.95 5.16 9.07
CA ALA A 343 11.67 5.08 7.65
C ALA A 343 10.17 5.02 7.34
N CYS A 344 9.43 4.22 8.11
CA CYS A 344 7.98 4.17 7.99
C CYS A 344 7.34 5.52 8.38
N ALA A 345 7.89 6.24 9.36
CA ALA A 345 7.46 7.61 9.66
C ALA A 345 7.67 8.55 8.47
N TYR A 346 8.87 8.54 7.85
CA TYR A 346 9.16 9.31 6.65
C TYR A 346 8.19 8.98 5.48
N LEU A 347 7.90 7.70 5.23
CA LEU A 347 6.94 7.31 4.19
C LEU A 347 5.52 7.84 4.47
N ARG A 348 5.09 7.84 5.73
CA ARG A 348 3.79 8.41 6.13
C ARG A 348 3.75 9.93 6.01
N GLU A 349 4.84 10.62 6.35
CA GLU A 349 4.94 12.08 6.27
C GLU A 349 4.98 12.58 4.82
N THR A 350 5.58 11.81 3.90
CA THR A 350 5.68 12.12 2.47
C THR A 350 4.44 11.71 1.66
N PHE A 351 3.41 11.16 2.30
CA PHE A 351 2.17 10.79 1.62
C PHE A 351 1.39 12.03 1.13
N HIS A 352 1.23 12.16 -0.18
CA HIS A 352 0.44 13.22 -0.80
C HIS A 352 -1.06 12.91 -0.73
N ARG A 353 -1.81 13.74 0.00
CA ARG A 353 -3.24 13.54 0.25
C ARG A 353 -4.12 13.86 -0.96
N ALA A 354 -3.70 14.74 -1.88
CA ALA A 354 -4.47 15.09 -3.07
C ALA A 354 -4.71 13.84 -3.95
N THR A 355 -5.95 13.61 -4.39
CA THR A 355 -6.40 12.37 -5.04
C THR A 355 -6.25 12.35 -6.56
N ASP A 356 -5.73 13.42 -7.15
CA ASP A 356 -5.52 13.60 -8.58
C ASP A 356 -4.28 12.87 -9.11
N ALA A 357 -3.40 12.41 -8.22
CA ALA A 357 -2.18 11.71 -8.57
C ALA A 357 -1.85 10.57 -7.59
N MET A 358 -0.81 9.81 -7.96
CA MET A 358 -0.18 8.83 -7.09
C MET A 358 0.31 9.50 -5.80
N PRO A 359 0.07 8.90 -4.62
CA PRO A 359 0.35 9.54 -3.34
C PRO A 359 1.84 9.66 -3.03
N TRP A 360 2.69 8.87 -3.69
CA TRP A 360 4.13 9.07 -3.65
C TRP A 360 4.66 9.25 -5.07
N GLN A 361 5.36 10.36 -5.28
CA GLN A 361 5.91 10.72 -6.58
C GLN A 361 7.01 9.74 -7.00
N SER A 362 6.96 9.30 -8.25
CA SER A 362 7.98 8.45 -8.85
C SER A 362 9.24 9.25 -9.16
N SER A 363 10.39 8.61 -9.03
CA SER A 363 11.69 9.22 -9.29
C SER A 363 12.59 8.31 -10.14
N ILE A 364 13.63 8.90 -10.70
CA ILE A 364 14.62 8.23 -11.54
C ILE A 364 16.01 8.51 -10.99
N ALA A 365 16.83 7.47 -10.93
CA ALA A 365 18.27 7.61 -10.81
C ALA A 365 18.95 7.13 -12.08
N THR A 366 20.08 7.75 -12.42
CA THR A 366 20.90 7.37 -13.58
C THR A 366 22.32 7.01 -13.14
N PRO A 367 22.51 5.99 -12.27
CA PRO A 367 23.83 5.60 -11.83
C PRO A 367 24.74 5.22 -13.01
N ALA A 368 26.02 5.55 -12.88
CA ALA A 368 27.04 5.05 -13.79
C ALA A 368 27.18 3.53 -13.64
N VAL A 369 27.30 2.85 -14.78
CA VAL A 369 27.62 1.42 -14.87
C VAL A 369 29.09 1.25 -15.21
N ASP A 370 29.61 2.09 -16.09
CA ASP A 370 31.04 2.24 -16.40
C ASP A 370 31.35 3.72 -16.73
N THR A 371 32.50 3.98 -17.34
CA THR A 371 32.91 5.35 -17.72
C THR A 371 32.15 5.95 -18.91
N ARG A 372 31.30 5.17 -19.59
CA ARG A 372 30.60 5.56 -20.84
C ARG A 372 29.10 5.28 -20.82
N SER A 373 28.60 4.59 -19.80
CA SER A 373 27.23 4.10 -19.78
C SER A 373 26.59 4.26 -18.40
N THR A 374 25.31 4.61 -18.42
CA THR A 374 24.47 4.77 -17.22
C THR A 374 23.23 3.90 -17.32
N LEU A 375 22.65 3.56 -16.16
CA LEU A 375 21.39 2.84 -16.06
C LEU A 375 20.29 3.82 -15.65
N PRO A 376 19.38 4.26 -16.55
CA PRO A 376 18.16 4.99 -16.16
C PRO A 376 17.23 4.06 -15.38
N TYR A 377 17.37 4.06 -14.06
CA TYR A 377 16.61 3.23 -13.14
C TYR A 377 15.43 4.02 -12.58
N ARG A 378 14.24 3.71 -13.11
CA ARG A 378 12.97 4.36 -12.77
C ARG A 378 12.24 3.51 -11.72
N HIS A 379 11.64 4.16 -10.74
CA HIS A 379 10.88 3.48 -9.70
C HIS A 379 9.43 3.95 -9.67
N PHE A 380 8.49 3.02 -9.70
CA PHE A 380 7.11 3.34 -9.37
C PHE A 380 6.99 3.42 -7.84
N ALA A 381 7.13 4.61 -7.26
CA ALA A 381 7.36 4.78 -5.82
C ALA A 381 6.20 4.25 -4.95
N THR A 382 4.96 4.46 -5.40
CA THR A 382 3.76 4.10 -4.63
C THR A 382 3.68 2.59 -4.30
N PRO A 383 3.80 1.66 -5.27
CA PRO A 383 3.84 0.23 -4.95
C PRO A 383 4.93 -0.18 -3.95
N TRP A 384 6.13 0.39 -4.04
CA TRP A 384 7.21 0.10 -3.09
C TRP A 384 6.89 0.61 -1.70
N ALA A 385 6.40 1.85 -1.56
CA ALA A 385 6.01 2.44 -0.28
C ALA A 385 4.91 1.62 0.42
N VAL A 386 3.88 1.22 -0.34
CA VAL A 386 2.80 0.34 0.17
C VAL A 386 3.39 -0.99 0.65
N SER A 387 4.24 -1.65 -0.16
CA SER A 387 4.86 -2.92 0.22
C SER A 387 5.71 -2.79 1.49
N ALA A 388 6.51 -1.73 1.61
CA ALA A 388 7.34 -1.47 2.78
C ALA A 388 6.50 -1.29 4.04
N LEU A 389 5.43 -0.50 3.98
CA LEU A 389 4.53 -0.27 5.11
C LEU A 389 3.80 -1.56 5.53
N LEU A 390 3.26 -2.32 4.57
CA LEU A 390 2.58 -3.58 4.84
C LEU A 390 3.52 -4.60 5.50
N LEU A 391 4.74 -4.77 4.99
CA LEU A 391 5.74 -5.66 5.60
C LEU A 391 6.20 -5.17 6.97
N ALA A 392 6.17 -3.86 7.22
CA ALA A 392 6.46 -3.26 8.52
C ALA A 392 5.28 -3.33 9.52
N GLY A 393 4.16 -3.97 9.14
CA GLY A 393 3.01 -4.20 10.02
C GLY A 393 1.88 -3.18 9.89
N ALA A 394 1.89 -2.33 8.86
CA ALA A 394 0.71 -1.54 8.51
C ALA A 394 -0.45 -2.45 8.09
N ASP A 395 -1.66 -2.11 8.54
CA ASP A 395 -2.87 -2.87 8.22
C ASP A 395 -3.62 -2.26 7.04
N LEU A 396 -4.45 -3.06 6.37
CA LEU A 396 -5.37 -2.61 5.33
C LEU A 396 -6.47 -1.67 5.87
N SER A 397 -6.64 -1.53 7.19
CA SER A 397 -7.47 -0.47 7.78
C SER A 397 -6.80 0.91 7.81
N GLU A 398 -5.48 1.00 7.62
CA GLU A 398 -4.78 2.29 7.70
C GLU A 398 -5.22 3.19 6.53
N PRO A 399 -5.78 4.40 6.77
CA PRO A 399 -6.40 5.21 5.71
C PRO A 399 -5.47 5.53 4.54
N LEU A 400 -4.17 5.72 4.81
CA LEU A 400 -3.20 6.01 3.77
C LEU A 400 -2.88 4.77 2.90
N VAL A 401 -2.87 3.58 3.49
CA VAL A 401 -2.70 2.30 2.78
C VAL A 401 -3.90 2.05 1.89
N GLN A 402 -5.11 2.26 2.41
CA GLN A 402 -6.36 2.18 1.64
C GLN A 402 -6.36 3.15 0.47
N SER A 403 -6.04 4.42 0.73
CA SER A 403 -6.02 5.44 -0.31
C SER A 403 -4.98 5.13 -1.38
N ALA A 404 -3.78 4.69 -0.99
CA ALA A 404 -2.74 4.29 -1.94
C ALA A 404 -3.14 3.09 -2.80
N LEU A 405 -3.68 2.03 -2.19
CA LEU A 405 -4.12 0.83 -2.91
C LEU A 405 -5.30 1.13 -3.85
N SER A 406 -6.29 1.92 -3.40
CA SER A 406 -7.41 2.34 -4.24
C SER A 406 -6.94 3.11 -5.48
N ARG A 407 -6.03 4.07 -5.30
CA ARG A 407 -5.46 4.83 -6.42
C ARG A 407 -4.62 3.95 -7.34
N LEU A 408 -3.84 3.03 -6.78
CA LEU A 408 -3.07 2.06 -7.56
C LEU A 408 -4.00 1.21 -8.43
N LEU A 409 -5.07 0.65 -7.86
CA LEU A 409 -6.06 -0.14 -8.58
C LEU A 409 -6.78 0.67 -9.67
N GLN A 410 -7.20 1.90 -9.36
CA GLN A 410 -7.89 2.79 -10.29
C GLN A 410 -7.00 3.29 -11.44
N ALA A 411 -5.69 3.41 -11.21
CA ALA A 411 -4.74 3.84 -12.23
C ALA A 411 -4.36 2.75 -13.23
N GLN A 412 -4.70 1.48 -12.96
CA GLN A 412 -4.50 0.43 -13.94
C GLN A 412 -5.39 0.68 -15.15
N GLN A 413 -4.81 0.68 -16.33
CA GLN A 413 -5.54 0.89 -17.57
C GLN A 413 -6.24 -0.39 -18.03
N ALA A 414 -7.16 -0.25 -18.99
CA ALA A 414 -7.98 -1.36 -19.48
C ALA A 414 -7.15 -2.49 -20.12
N ASP A 415 -5.97 -2.16 -20.65
CA ASP A 415 -5.00 -3.12 -21.20
C ASP A 415 -4.13 -3.81 -20.11
N GLY A 416 -4.36 -3.50 -18.84
CA GLY A 416 -3.75 -4.18 -17.70
C GLY A 416 -2.43 -3.59 -17.21
N VAL A 417 -1.98 -2.48 -17.78
CA VAL A 417 -0.70 -1.85 -17.38
C VAL A 417 -0.91 -0.60 -16.52
N TRP A 418 0.15 -0.22 -15.81
CA TRP A 418 0.28 1.06 -15.14
C TRP A 418 1.23 1.93 -15.95
N ARG A 419 0.75 3.09 -16.40
CA ARG A 419 1.58 4.07 -17.10
C ARG A 419 1.88 5.21 -16.15
N GLU A 420 3.15 5.46 -15.89
CA GLU A 420 3.59 6.54 -15.00
C GLU A 420 3.73 7.84 -15.83
N PRO A 421 2.88 8.87 -15.60
CA PRO A 421 2.90 10.12 -16.37
C PRO A 421 4.27 10.84 -16.41
N THR A 422 5.08 10.67 -15.36
CA THR A 422 6.41 11.27 -15.19
C THR A 422 7.41 10.76 -16.23
N PHE A 423 7.20 9.56 -16.80
CA PHE A 423 8.20 8.84 -17.59
C PHE A 423 7.75 8.45 -19.00
N ALA A 424 6.97 9.33 -19.63
CA ALA A 424 6.21 9.05 -20.84
C ALA A 424 5.11 8.02 -20.58
N ASN A 425 3.90 8.30 -21.08
CA ASN A 425 2.70 7.51 -20.85
C ASN A 425 2.73 6.20 -21.68
N GLU A 426 3.83 5.46 -21.61
CA GLU A 426 4.13 4.23 -22.34
C GLU A 426 4.08 3.02 -21.39
N PRO A 427 3.64 1.85 -21.88
CA PRO A 427 3.49 0.65 -21.06
C PRO A 427 4.87 0.04 -20.77
N HIS A 428 5.40 0.36 -19.60
CA HIS A 428 6.68 -0.17 -19.16
C HIS A 428 6.53 -1.34 -18.20
N LEU A 429 7.35 -2.36 -18.40
CA LEU A 429 7.32 -3.58 -17.59
C LEU A 429 7.62 -3.34 -16.11
N TRP A 430 8.56 -2.45 -15.80
CA TRP A 430 8.95 -2.15 -14.41
C TRP A 430 7.75 -1.63 -13.60
N ALA A 431 6.88 -0.81 -14.20
CA ALA A 431 5.69 -0.29 -13.53
C ALA A 431 4.67 -1.41 -13.25
N VAL A 432 4.50 -2.34 -14.18
CA VAL A 432 3.63 -3.51 -14.02
C VAL A 432 4.17 -4.41 -12.90
N HIS A 433 5.46 -4.71 -12.92
CA HIS A 433 6.10 -5.51 -11.87
C HIS A 433 5.93 -4.90 -10.48
N ASP A 434 6.23 -3.61 -10.34
CA ASP A 434 6.18 -2.91 -9.05
C ASP A 434 4.75 -2.93 -8.49
N ALA A 435 3.75 -2.61 -9.33
CA ALA A 435 2.34 -2.66 -8.97
C ALA A 435 1.92 -4.08 -8.54
N VAL A 436 2.23 -5.10 -9.35
CA VAL A 436 1.92 -6.50 -9.04
C VAL A 436 2.55 -6.95 -7.73
N TYR A 437 3.79 -6.53 -7.44
CA TYR A 437 4.45 -6.84 -6.16
C TYR A 437 3.67 -6.28 -4.96
N ALA A 438 3.23 -5.02 -5.04
CA ALA A 438 2.41 -4.41 -3.99
C ALA A 438 1.05 -5.10 -3.82
N LEU A 439 0.37 -5.39 -4.94
CA LEU A 439 -0.93 -6.07 -4.93
C LEU A 439 -0.82 -7.49 -4.36
N LYS A 440 0.26 -8.23 -4.67
CA LYS A 440 0.54 -9.55 -4.07
C LYS A 440 0.71 -9.46 -2.55
N ASN A 441 1.43 -8.45 -2.06
CA ASN A 441 1.62 -8.25 -0.62
C ASN A 441 0.30 -7.87 0.06
N ALA A 442 -0.48 -6.97 -0.55
CA ALA A 442 -1.82 -6.61 -0.08
C ALA A 442 -2.77 -7.82 -0.07
N LYS A 443 -2.77 -8.66 -1.12
CA LYS A 443 -3.61 -9.88 -1.20
C LYS A 443 -3.32 -10.87 -0.08
N SER A 444 -2.03 -11.06 0.24
CA SER A 444 -1.62 -11.95 1.34
C SER A 444 -2.20 -11.51 2.69
N LEU A 445 -2.46 -10.21 2.83
CA LEU A 445 -3.12 -9.61 3.98
C LEU A 445 -4.63 -9.48 3.79
N ALA A 446 -5.18 -9.37 2.58
CA ALA A 446 -6.61 -9.15 2.33
C ALA A 446 -7.48 -10.26 2.92
N SER A 447 -7.06 -11.52 2.76
CA SER A 447 -7.74 -12.67 3.38
C SER A 447 -7.75 -12.63 4.92
N LEU A 448 -6.74 -12.01 5.55
CA LEU A 448 -6.64 -11.78 7.00
C LEU A 448 -7.27 -10.42 7.42
N GLY A 449 -7.26 -9.45 6.52
CA GLY A 449 -7.60 -8.04 6.70
C GLY A 449 -9.10 -7.80 6.62
N GLN A 450 -9.84 -8.57 5.84
CA GLN A 450 -11.30 -8.61 5.95
C GLN A 450 -11.74 -8.94 7.38
N ALA A 451 -11.02 -9.84 8.06
CA ALA A 451 -11.27 -10.14 9.47
C ALA A 451 -10.75 -9.04 10.40
N ALA A 452 -9.56 -8.47 10.16
CA ALA A 452 -8.92 -7.47 11.02
C ALA A 452 -9.54 -6.05 10.94
N VAL A 453 -9.92 -5.58 9.74
CA VAL A 453 -10.68 -4.34 9.54
C VAL A 453 -12.01 -4.49 10.27
N ARG A 454 -12.76 -5.58 10.01
CA ARG A 454 -14.00 -5.87 10.74
C ARG A 454 -13.76 -6.04 12.24
N HIS A 455 -12.58 -6.46 12.69
CA HIS A 455 -12.23 -6.63 14.10
C HIS A 455 -11.91 -5.31 14.80
N HIS A 456 -11.09 -4.42 14.24
CA HIS A 456 -10.84 -3.09 14.79
C HIS A 456 -12.12 -2.26 14.87
N HIS A 457 -12.97 -2.36 13.84
CA HIS A 457 -14.30 -1.75 13.85
C HIS A 457 -15.17 -2.35 14.97
N ARG A 458 -15.21 -3.68 15.11
CA ARG A 458 -15.91 -4.35 16.22
C ARG A 458 -15.35 -4.00 17.59
N GLN A 459 -14.04 -3.77 17.74
CA GLN A 459 -13.42 -3.38 19.01
C GLN A 459 -13.79 -1.95 19.39
N ALA A 460 -13.76 -0.99 18.46
CA ALA A 460 -14.21 0.37 18.69
C ALA A 460 -15.71 0.41 19.07
N GLU A 461 -16.52 -0.42 18.40
CA GLU A 461 -17.92 -0.63 18.74
C GLU A 461 -18.12 -1.29 20.11
N ALA A 462 -17.32 -2.32 20.44
CA ALA A 462 -17.40 -3.00 21.73
C ALA A 462 -16.98 -2.09 22.89
N ALA A 463 -15.96 -1.25 22.70
CA ALA A 463 -15.54 -0.25 23.68
C ALA A 463 -16.66 0.77 23.93
N THR A 464 -17.32 1.23 22.85
CA THR A 464 -18.43 2.19 22.96
C THR A 464 -19.69 1.56 23.55
N LYS A 465 -20.01 0.31 23.16
CA LYS A 465 -21.10 -0.49 23.77
C LYS A 465 -20.86 -0.70 25.27
N THR A 466 -19.61 -0.96 25.66
CA THR A 466 -19.23 -1.12 27.07
C THR A 466 -19.41 0.19 27.84
N ALA A 467 -19.00 1.32 27.29
CA ALA A 467 -19.20 2.64 27.89
C ALA A 467 -20.69 2.99 28.06
N LEU A 468 -21.51 2.73 27.03
CA LEU A 468 -22.96 2.94 27.06
C LEU A 468 -23.65 2.05 28.11
N CYS A 469 -23.30 0.75 28.17
CA CYS A 469 -23.80 -0.17 29.18
C CYS A 469 -23.41 0.23 30.61
N TRP A 470 -22.24 0.84 30.80
CA TRP A 470 -21.81 1.35 32.10
C TRP A 470 -22.65 2.55 32.53
N LEU A 471 -22.91 3.48 31.61
CA LEU A 471 -23.69 4.69 31.88
C LEU A 471 -25.19 4.44 32.11
N THR A 472 -25.79 3.48 31.40
CA THR A 472 -27.17 3.07 31.67
C THR A 472 -27.31 2.46 33.07
N ARG A 473 -26.33 1.66 33.50
CA ARG A 473 -26.31 1.07 34.85
C ARG A 473 -26.09 2.11 35.96
N THR A 474 -25.24 3.11 35.76
CA THR A 474 -25.02 4.16 36.77
C THR A 474 -26.22 5.10 36.89
N ARG A 475 -26.88 5.48 35.79
CA ARG A 475 -28.12 6.27 35.83
C ARG A 475 -29.27 5.51 36.51
N ASP A 476 -29.38 4.20 36.26
CA ASP A 476 -30.31 3.31 36.97
C ASP A 476 -30.00 3.21 38.47
N PHE A 477 -28.72 3.24 38.85
CA PHE A 477 -28.30 3.21 40.24
C PHE A 477 -28.65 4.52 40.95
N ASP A 478 -28.34 5.67 40.35
CA ASP A 478 -28.65 6.99 40.91
C ASP A 478 -30.16 7.28 41.01
N THR A 479 -30.95 6.83 40.04
CA THR A 479 -32.43 6.94 40.10
C THR A 479 -33.00 6.05 41.20
N ARG A 480 -32.59 4.78 41.31
CA ARG A 480 -33.01 3.91 42.41
C ARG A 480 -32.55 4.40 43.78
N HIS A 481 -31.39 5.05 43.86
CA HIS A 481 -30.87 5.61 45.11
C HIS A 481 -31.65 6.88 45.53
N ARG A 482 -32.10 7.70 44.58
CA ARG A 482 -32.99 8.86 44.83
C ARG A 482 -34.43 8.46 45.14
N GLU A 483 -34.94 7.40 44.53
CA GLU A 483 -36.27 6.84 44.85
C GLU A 483 -36.31 6.20 46.24
N ARG A 484 -35.19 5.61 46.71
CA ARG A 484 -35.06 5.10 48.09
C ARG A 484 -34.83 6.19 49.15
N GLN A 485 -34.53 7.43 48.74
CA GLN A 485 -34.30 8.57 49.64
C GLN A 485 -35.40 9.63 49.59
N SER A 486 -36.43 9.45 48.77
CA SER A 486 -37.67 10.23 48.87
C SER A 486 -38.59 9.58 49.92
N PRO A 487 -39.13 10.34 50.89
CA PRO A 487 -39.89 9.81 52.03
C PRO A 487 -41.22 9.15 51.65
#